data_AF-I3XBR6-F1
#
_entry.id   AF-I3XBR6-F1
#
_cell.length_a   1.000
_cell.length_b   1.000
_cell.length_c   1.000
_cell.angle_alpha   90.00
_cell.angle_beta   90.00
_cell.angle_gamma   90.00
#
_symmetry.space_group_name_H-M   'P 1'
#
loop_
_entity.id
_entity.type
_entity.pdbx_description
1 polymer ?
#
loop_
_entity_poly.entity_id
_entity_poly.type
_entity_poly.pdbx_seq_one_letter_code
_entity_poly.pdbx_strand_id
1 'polypeptide(L)'
;MAGIAAAPIWKMILMAYAQPSFATLTFKCDHAMREHLVAKQAVVQEPSAKTVAHVEAAEIALLDCQDYDLMRKQLVRWGLSENELSEMSLKAVEERAGTLPDVVRIHEIRY
;
A
#
# COMPACT_ATOMS: atom_id res chain seq x y z
N MET A 1 25.04 -14.65 -28.23
CA MET A 1 23.99 -13.83 -27.60
C MET A 1 23.75 -14.38 -26.20
N ALA A 2 24.57 -13.95 -25.24
CA ALA A 2 24.44 -14.38 -23.84
C ALA A 2 24.32 -13.12 -23.00
N GLY A 3 23.09 -12.78 -22.63
CA GLY A 3 22.76 -11.52 -21.96
C GLY A 3 21.41 -11.62 -21.26
N ILE A 4 21.13 -12.75 -20.62
CA ILE A 4 20.11 -12.76 -19.57
C ILE A 4 20.84 -12.23 -18.35
N ALA A 5 20.72 -10.93 -18.10
CA ALA A 5 21.13 -10.34 -16.84
C ALA A 5 20.29 -11.00 -15.75
N ALA A 6 20.84 -12.01 -15.09
CA ALA A 6 20.26 -12.52 -13.86
C ALA A 6 20.14 -11.31 -12.92
N ALA A 7 18.92 -10.95 -12.52
CA ALA A 7 18.73 -9.96 -11.47
C ALA A 7 19.65 -10.36 -10.31
N PRO A 8 20.48 -9.44 -9.80
CA PRO A 8 21.56 -9.85 -8.91
C PRO A 8 20.93 -10.49 -7.66
N ILE A 9 21.42 -11.67 -7.28
CA ILE A 9 20.81 -12.56 -6.26
C ILE A 9 20.49 -11.81 -4.96
N TRP A 10 21.29 -10.81 -4.60
CA TRP A 10 21.07 -9.99 -3.42
C TRP A 10 19.73 -9.23 -3.44
N LYS A 11 19.23 -8.80 -4.61
CA LYS A 11 17.92 -8.15 -4.73
C LYS A 11 16.78 -9.11 -4.42
N MET A 12 16.89 -10.35 -4.92
CA MET A 12 15.90 -11.39 -4.63
C MET A 12 15.83 -11.68 -3.13
N ILE A 13 17.00 -11.77 -2.48
CA ILE A 13 17.10 -11.95 -1.02
C ILE A 13 16.49 -10.74 -0.29
N LEU A 14 16.82 -9.52 -0.72
CA LEU A 14 16.31 -8.30 -0.11
C LEU A 14 14.78 -8.21 -0.23
N MET A 15 14.23 -8.46 -1.41
CA MET A 15 12.78 -8.48 -1.65
C MET A 15 12.10 -9.53 -0.77
N ALA A 16 12.62 -10.78 -0.75
CA ALA A 16 12.04 -11.85 0.06
C ALA A 16 12.05 -11.53 1.56
N TYR A 17 13.14 -10.94 2.07
CA TYR A 17 13.25 -10.51 3.46
C TYR A 17 12.31 -9.35 3.80
N ALA A 18 12.20 -8.36 2.91
CA ALA A 18 11.40 -7.16 3.14
C ALA A 18 9.90 -7.35 2.89
N GLN A 19 9.50 -8.35 2.08
CA GLN A 19 8.12 -8.54 1.61
C GLN A 19 7.07 -8.54 2.73
N PRO A 20 7.23 -9.25 3.87
CA PRO A 20 6.17 -9.31 4.89
C PRO A 20 5.88 -7.94 5.54
N SER A 21 6.94 -7.20 5.87
CA SER A 21 6.83 -5.85 6.43
C SER A 21 6.33 -4.86 5.39
N PHE A 22 6.84 -4.95 4.17
CA PHE A 22 6.40 -4.12 3.05
C PHE A 22 4.91 -4.31 2.77
N ALA A 23 4.45 -5.56 2.68
CA ALA A 23 3.03 -5.88 2.49
C ALA A 23 2.14 -5.31 3.59
N THR A 24 2.56 -5.46 4.86
CA THR A 24 1.83 -4.90 6.01
C THR A 24 1.67 -3.38 5.89
N LEU A 25 2.74 -2.67 5.53
CA LEU A 25 2.72 -1.22 5.36
C LEU A 25 1.88 -0.80 4.14
N THR A 26 1.96 -1.53 3.02
CA THR A 26 1.11 -1.32 1.84
C THR A 26 -0.37 -1.39 2.21
N PHE A 27 -0.77 -2.41 2.99
CA PHE A 27 -2.16 -2.55 3.43
C PHE A 27 -2.62 -1.46 4.37
N LYS A 28 -1.78 -1.08 5.35
CA LYS A 28 -2.13 -0.01 6.28
C LYS A 28 -2.32 1.31 5.55
N CYS A 29 -1.43 1.63 4.60
CA CYS A 29 -1.57 2.84 3.80
C CYS A 29 -2.84 2.81 2.93
N ASP A 30 -3.10 1.71 2.20
CA ASP A 30 -4.33 1.57 1.41
C ASP A 30 -5.59 1.74 2.27
N HIS A 31 -5.62 1.11 3.45
CA HIS A 31 -6.73 1.23 4.38
C HIS A 31 -6.89 2.67 4.90
N ALA A 32 -5.82 3.31 5.35
CA ALA A 32 -5.84 4.68 5.85
C ALA A 32 -6.34 5.67 4.78
N MET A 33 -5.91 5.50 3.52
CA MET A 33 -6.39 6.33 2.41
C MET A 33 -7.89 6.14 2.15
N ARG A 34 -8.39 4.89 2.20
CA ARG A 34 -9.83 4.60 2.04
C ARG A 34 -10.66 5.18 3.18
N GLU A 35 -10.27 4.93 4.42
CA GLU A 35 -10.98 5.46 5.59
C GLU A 35 -11.05 6.99 5.56
N HIS A 36 -9.95 7.65 5.18
CA HIS A 36 -9.93 9.11 5.03
C HIS A 36 -10.85 9.61 3.91
N LEU A 37 -10.93 8.90 2.77
CA LEU A 37 -11.88 9.23 1.71
C LEU A 37 -13.33 9.10 2.19
N VAL A 38 -13.66 7.98 2.85
CA VAL A 38 -15.00 7.70 3.39
C VAL A 38 -15.39 8.73 4.44
N ALA A 39 -14.48 9.07 5.36
CA ALA A 39 -14.72 10.07 6.39
C ALA A 39 -15.03 11.45 5.77
N LYS A 40 -14.30 11.83 4.71
CA LYS A 40 -14.57 13.08 3.98
C LYS A 40 -15.94 13.09 3.31
N GLN A 41 -16.33 11.99 2.66
CA GLN A 41 -17.66 11.88 2.06
C GLN A 41 -18.76 11.92 3.12
N ALA A 42 -18.55 11.32 4.29
CA ALA A 42 -19.51 11.39 5.40
C ALA A 42 -19.75 12.82 5.89
N VAL A 43 -18.71 13.68 5.92
CA VAL A 43 -18.87 15.12 6.23
C VAL A 43 -19.69 15.83 5.15
N VAL A 44 -19.49 15.49 3.88
CA VAL A 44 -20.26 16.09 2.77
C VAL A 44 -21.74 15.69 2.83
N GLN A 45 -22.03 14.44 3.17
CA GLN A 45 -23.40 13.92 3.26
C GLN A 45 -24.13 14.38 4.52
N GLU A 46 -23.47 14.34 5.68
CA GLU A 46 -24.06 14.70 6.98
C GLU A 46 -23.04 15.49 7.84
N PRO A 47 -22.95 16.81 7.65
CA PRO A 47 -22.03 17.65 8.42
C PRO A 47 -22.40 17.66 9.91
N SER A 48 -21.50 17.19 10.76
CA SER A 48 -21.67 17.19 12.22
C SER A 48 -20.32 17.16 12.94
N ALA A 49 -20.29 17.51 14.23
CA ALA A 49 -19.07 17.38 15.03
C ALA A 49 -18.52 15.94 15.05
N LYS A 50 -19.40 14.95 14.96
CA LYS A 50 -19.03 13.53 14.88
C LYS A 50 -18.33 13.19 13.56
N THR A 51 -18.85 13.65 12.43
CA THR A 51 -18.24 13.37 11.11
C THR A 51 -16.92 14.13 10.93
N VAL A 52 -16.79 15.33 11.50
CA VAL A 52 -15.51 16.07 11.54
C VAL A 52 -14.47 15.33 12.40
N ALA A 53 -14.82 14.90 13.61
CA ALA A 53 -13.91 14.13 14.47
C ALA A 53 -13.45 12.82 13.81
N HIS A 54 -14.31 12.20 12.99
CA HIS A 54 -13.94 11.02 12.21
C HIS A 54 -12.88 11.33 11.13
N VAL A 55 -13.00 12.47 10.44
CA VAL A 55 -11.97 12.91 9.48
C VAL A 55 -10.64 13.16 10.19
N GLU A 56 -10.64 13.84 11.33
CA GLU A 56 -9.41 14.11 12.10
C GLU A 56 -8.70 12.81 12.51
N ALA A 57 -9.46 11.80 12.97
CA ALA A 57 -8.90 10.49 13.29
C ALA A 57 -8.33 9.79 12.04
N ALA A 58 -9.02 9.87 10.91
CA ALA A 58 -8.55 9.29 9.65
C ALA A 58 -7.30 10.01 9.09
N GLU A 59 -7.17 11.32 9.31
CA GLU A 59 -5.97 12.09 8.96
C GLU A 59 -4.75 11.65 9.79
N ILE A 60 -4.93 11.31 11.06
CA ILE A 60 -3.86 10.72 11.88
C ILE A 60 -3.46 9.35 11.34
N ALA A 61 -4.42 8.53 10.90
CA ALA A 61 -4.13 7.23 10.30
C ALA A 61 -3.29 7.33 9.01
N LEU A 62 -3.33 8.46 8.29
CA LEU A 62 -2.46 8.68 7.11
C LEU A 62 -0.96 8.67 7.43
N LEU A 63 -0.56 8.74 8.71
CA LEU A 63 0.83 8.51 9.11
C LEU A 63 1.32 7.11 8.70
N ASP A 64 0.44 6.11 8.58
CA ASP A 64 0.81 4.79 8.07
C ASP A 64 1.34 4.85 6.62
N CYS A 65 0.89 5.80 5.81
CA CYS A 65 1.42 6.02 4.46
C CYS A 65 2.83 6.62 4.47
N GLN A 66 3.20 7.37 5.52
CA GLN A 66 4.57 7.86 5.68
C GLN A 66 5.52 6.71 5.99
N ASP A 67 5.12 5.78 6.87
CA ASP A 67 5.93 4.60 7.19
C ASP A 67 6.13 3.70 5.95
N TYR A 68 5.08 3.52 5.15
CA TYR A 68 5.17 2.85 3.84
C TYR A 68 6.16 3.54 2.89
N ASP A 69 6.05 4.86 2.73
CA ASP A 69 6.93 5.62 1.84
C ASP A 69 8.39 5.62 2.32
N LEU A 70 8.63 5.70 3.63
CA LEU A 70 9.97 5.57 4.22
C LEU A 70 10.60 4.20 3.91
N MET A 71 9.85 3.10 4.10
CA MET A 71 10.30 1.76 3.74
C MET A 71 10.61 1.66 2.25
N ARG A 72 9.71 2.18 1.39
CA ARG A 72 9.90 2.20 -0.07
C ARG A 72 11.19 2.91 -0.45
N LYS A 73 11.42 4.11 0.09
CA LYS A 73 12.65 4.90 -0.15
C LYS A 73 13.91 4.19 0.38
N GLN A 74 13.82 3.50 1.52
CA GLN A 74 14.95 2.69 2.03
C GLN A 74 15.31 1.55 1.10
N LEU A 75 14.31 0.83 0.58
CA LEU A 75 14.52 -0.24 -0.39
C LEU A 75 15.10 0.28 -1.72
N VAL A 76 14.65 1.44 -2.21
CA VAL A 76 15.28 2.12 -3.36
C VAL A 76 16.75 2.44 -3.08
N ARG A 77 17.05 2.98 -1.89
CA ARG A 77 18.43 3.29 -1.49
C ARG A 77 19.31 2.05 -1.40
N TRP A 78 18.72 0.90 -1.09
CA TRP A 78 19.42 -0.40 -1.13
C TRP A 78 19.50 -0.99 -2.52
N GLY A 79 18.91 -0.34 -3.53
CA GLY A 79 19.10 -0.60 -4.95
C GLY A 79 17.96 -1.37 -5.62
N LEU A 80 16.81 -1.51 -4.96
CA LEU A 80 15.58 -1.91 -5.66
C LEU A 80 15.11 -0.80 -6.60
N SER A 81 14.61 -1.21 -7.76
CA SER A 81 13.98 -0.34 -8.74
C SER A 81 12.51 -0.14 -8.42
N GLU A 82 11.94 0.89 -9.04
CA GLU A 82 10.51 1.17 -8.97
C GLU A 82 9.66 -0.01 -9.44
N ASN A 83 10.12 -0.76 -10.46
CA ASN A 83 9.42 -1.94 -10.96
C ASN A 83 9.40 -3.09 -9.94
N GLU A 84 10.53 -3.33 -9.27
CA GLU A 84 10.64 -4.35 -8.22
C GLU A 84 9.73 -4.01 -7.03
N LEU A 85 9.65 -2.72 -6.65
CA LEU A 85 8.74 -2.26 -5.59
C LEU A 85 7.27 -2.36 -6.00
N SER A 86 6.94 -2.01 -7.24
CA SER A 86 5.58 -2.19 -7.79
C SER A 86 5.17 -3.66 -7.80
N GLU A 87 6.08 -4.58 -8.15
CA GLU A 87 5.83 -6.02 -8.07
C GLU A 87 5.58 -6.47 -6.62
N MET A 88 6.38 -5.98 -5.65
CA MET A 88 6.16 -6.27 -4.24
C MET A 88 4.78 -5.77 -3.75
N SER A 89 4.35 -4.60 -4.22
CA SER A 89 3.01 -4.04 -3.91
C SER A 89 1.90 -4.89 -4.52
N LEU A 90 2.03 -5.31 -5.79
CA LEU A 90 1.07 -6.20 -6.44
C LEU A 90 0.93 -7.52 -5.67
N LYS A 91 2.06 -8.15 -5.32
CA LYS A 91 2.06 -9.38 -4.51
C LYS A 91 1.39 -9.17 -3.17
N ALA A 92 1.67 -8.05 -2.50
CA ALA A 92 1.01 -7.73 -1.24
C ALA A 92 -0.51 -7.66 -1.43
N VAL A 93 -0.99 -6.85 -2.38
CA VAL A 93 -2.42 -6.66 -2.64
C VAL A 93 -3.12 -7.95 -3.06
N GLU A 94 -2.50 -8.75 -3.92
CA GLU A 94 -3.08 -9.98 -4.51
C GLU A 94 -2.99 -11.20 -3.59
N GLU A 95 -2.08 -11.25 -2.61
CA GLU A 95 -2.01 -12.36 -1.65
C GLU A 95 -3.32 -12.55 -0.88
N ARG A 96 -4.15 -11.50 -0.79
CA ARG A 96 -5.49 -11.53 -0.17
C ARG A 96 -6.63 -11.78 -1.16
N ALA A 97 -6.35 -11.87 -2.45
CA ALA A 97 -7.34 -12.10 -3.49
C ALA A 97 -7.34 -13.58 -3.91
N GLY A 98 -8.36 -14.34 -3.47
CA GLY A 98 -8.51 -15.74 -3.87
C GLY A 98 -9.27 -15.91 -5.20
N THR A 99 -10.04 -14.90 -5.60
CA THR A 99 -10.95 -14.95 -6.74
C THR A 99 -10.98 -13.62 -7.51
N LEU A 100 -11.47 -13.63 -8.77
CA LEU A 100 -11.66 -12.41 -9.57
C LEU A 100 -12.54 -11.36 -8.85
N PRO A 101 -13.66 -11.71 -8.20
CA PRO A 101 -14.41 -10.78 -7.35
C PRO A 101 -13.57 -10.15 -6.23
N ASP A 102 -12.62 -10.87 -5.62
CA ASP A 102 -11.74 -10.30 -4.60
C ASP A 102 -10.81 -9.25 -5.19
N VAL A 103 -10.23 -9.54 -6.36
CA VAL A 103 -9.39 -8.59 -7.09
C VAL A 103 -10.18 -7.32 -7.41
N VAL A 104 -11.40 -7.47 -7.95
CA VAL A 104 -12.29 -6.34 -8.26
C VAL A 104 -12.62 -5.55 -7.00
N ARG A 105 -13.03 -6.21 -5.91
CA ARG A 105 -13.33 -5.54 -4.62
C ARG A 105 -12.14 -4.76 -4.08
N ILE A 106 -10.93 -5.28 -4.24
CA ILE A 106 -9.71 -4.60 -3.77
C ILE A 106 -9.37 -3.41 -4.68
N HIS A 107 -9.65 -3.45 -5.98
CA HIS A 107 -9.34 -2.35 -6.89
C HIS A 107 -10.48 -1.32 -7.05
N GLU A 108 -11.70 -1.68 -6.68
CA GLU A 108 -12.84 -0.76 -6.68
C GLU A 108 -12.82 0.11 -5.42
N ILE A 109 -12.92 1.42 -5.64
CA ILE A 109 -13.29 2.39 -4.61
C ILE A 109 -14.82 2.53 -4.70
N ARG A 110 -15.55 1.93 -3.75
CA ARG A 110 -17.03 1.96 -3.70
C ARG A 110 -17.52 2.79 -2.51
N TYR A 111 -17.73 4.09 -2.70
CA TYR A 111 -18.25 4.97 -1.64
C TYR A 111 -19.03 6.15 -2.23
#